data_AF-A0A8S9GML0-F1
#
_entry.id   AF-A0A8S9GML0-F1
#
_cell.length_a   1.000
_cell.length_b   1.000
_cell.length_c   1.000
_cell.angle_alpha   90.00
_cell.angle_beta   90.00
_cell.angle_gamma   90.00
#
_symmetry.space_group_name_H-M   'P 1'
#
loop_
_entity.id
_entity.type
_entity.pdbx_description
1 polymer ?
#
loop_
_entity_poly.entity_id
_entity_poly.type
_entity_poly.pdbx_seq_one_letter_code
_entity_poly.pdbx_strand_id
1 'polypeptide(L)'
;MATWPLYAEQQINAFELVEELGLAVEIRNSFRADIMAEESELMTAEEIERGIRCLMEQDNVRDRVKEISEKSHVALMEGGSSHAALLKFIEDVTTNIS
;
A
#
# COMPACT_ATOMS: atom_id res chain seq x y z
N MET A 1 5.51 -6.76 0.85
CA MET A 1 5.93 -6.40 -0.53
C MET A 1 7.16 -5.52 -0.46
N ALA A 2 7.91 -5.34 -1.54
CA ALA A 2 9.01 -4.37 -1.58
C ALA A 2 8.61 -3.20 -2.49
N THR A 3 8.58 -1.97 -1.96
CA THR A 3 8.01 -0.82 -2.67
C THR A 3 9.03 -0.17 -3.61
N TRP A 4 8.61 0.02 -4.86
CA TRP A 4 9.34 0.74 -5.91
C TRP A 4 8.39 1.73 -6.59
N PRO A 5 8.22 2.95 -6.03
CA PRO A 5 7.37 3.97 -6.62
C PRO A 5 7.98 4.52 -7.91
N LEU A 6 7.16 4.65 -8.96
CA LEU A 6 7.54 5.22 -10.26
C LEU A 6 6.90 6.59 -10.49
N TYR A 7 5.62 6.78 -10.14
CA TYR A 7 4.91 8.03 -10.40
C TYR A 7 3.61 8.21 -9.58
N ALA A 8 3.11 9.44 -9.57
CA ALA A 8 1.80 9.88 -9.04
C ALA A 8 1.55 9.54 -7.56
N GLU A 9 0.55 8.72 -7.28
CA GLU A 9 0.15 8.37 -5.92
C GLU A 9 1.02 7.28 -5.30
N GLN A 10 1.89 6.64 -6.09
CA GLN A 10 2.69 5.50 -5.64
C GLN A 10 3.66 5.88 -4.53
N GLN A 11 4.17 7.12 -4.52
CA GLN A 11 5.01 7.63 -3.44
C GLN A 11 4.27 7.62 -2.10
N ILE A 12 3.01 8.09 -2.11
CA ILE A 12 2.18 8.14 -0.91
C ILE A 12 1.79 6.72 -0.47
N ASN A 13 1.38 5.87 -1.42
CA ASN A 13 1.05 4.47 -1.12
C ASN A 13 2.27 3.72 -0.55
N ALA A 14 3.47 3.96 -1.08
CA ALA A 14 4.69 3.34 -0.56
C ALA A 14 4.99 3.78 0.88
N PHE A 15 4.82 5.07 1.18
CA PHE A 15 4.95 5.59 2.55
C PHE A 15 3.93 4.96 3.49
N GLU A 16 2.64 4.96 3.13
CA GLU A 16 1.58 4.36 3.94
C GLU A 16 1.84 2.87 4.20
N LEU A 17 2.23 2.11 3.17
CA LEU A 17 2.48 0.67 3.28
C LEU A 17 3.70 0.35 4.15
N VAL A 18 4.76 1.16 4.12
CA VAL A 18 6.00 0.91 4.86
C VAL A 18 5.92 1.49 6.27
N GLU A 19 5.65 2.79 6.40
CA GLU A 19 5.76 3.54 7.65
C GLU A 19 4.51 3.44 8.51
N GLU A 20 3.31 3.53 7.92
CA GLU A 20 2.06 3.58 8.68
C GLU A 20 1.48 2.19 8.96
N LEU A 21 1.43 1.34 7.94
CA LEU A 21 0.76 0.04 8.03
C LEU A 21 1.72 -1.11 8.36
N GLY A 22 3.02 -0.97 8.06
CA GLY A 22 4.04 -2.00 8.27
C GLY A 22 3.84 -3.25 7.41
N LEU A 23 3.31 -3.09 6.19
CA LEU A 23 2.95 -4.16 5.24
C LEU A 23 4.01 -4.38 4.14
N ALA A 24 5.00 -3.48 4.09
CA ALA A 24 6.00 -3.48 3.06
C ALA A 24 7.39 -3.10 3.59
N VAL A 25 8.39 -3.40 2.77
CA VAL A 25 9.78 -2.96 2.94
C VAL A 25 10.08 -1.95 1.83
N GLU A 26 10.78 -0.88 2.17
CA GLU A 26 11.20 0.12 1.19
C GLU A 26 12.42 -0.35 0.39
N ILE A 27 12.34 -0.32 -0.95
CA ILE A 27 13.53 -0.43 -1.80
C ILE A 27 14.13 0.97 -2.02
N ARG A 28 13.27 1.96 -2.29
CA ARG A 28 13.68 3.34 -2.53
C ARG A 28 12.65 4.34 -2.00
N ASN A 29 13.11 5.31 -1.24
CA ASN A 29 12.35 6.50 -0.88
C ASN A 29 12.57 7.59 -1.94
N SER A 30 11.72 7.68 -2.95
CA SER A 30 11.86 8.69 -4.02
C SER A 30 11.23 10.03 -3.67
N PHE A 31 10.91 10.34 -2.41
CA PHE A 31 10.33 11.63 -2.02
C PHE A 31 11.21 12.85 -2.33
N ARG A 32 12.47 12.65 -2.78
CA ARG A 32 13.48 13.71 -2.92
C ARG A 32 14.24 13.76 -4.25
N ALA A 33 13.79 13.09 -5.31
CA ALA A 33 14.34 13.37 -6.64
C ALA A 33 13.38 14.33 -7.35
N ASP A 34 13.86 15.56 -7.53
CA ASP A 34 13.15 16.70 -8.06
C ASP A 34 12.19 16.35 -9.20
N ILE A 35 10.99 16.94 -9.16
CA ILE A 35 10.06 17.04 -10.31
C ILE A 35 10.75 17.68 -11.54
N MET A 36 11.99 18.15 -11.39
CA MET A 36 12.83 18.81 -12.38
C MET A 36 14.15 18.08 -12.70
N ALA A 37 14.46 16.95 -12.06
CA ALA A 37 15.64 16.16 -12.43
C ALA A 37 15.25 15.23 -13.58
N GLU A 38 15.67 15.60 -14.81
CA GLU A 38 15.44 14.84 -16.05
C GLU A 38 15.98 13.40 -16.03
N GLU A 39 16.72 13.00 -14.99
CA GLU A 39 17.20 11.64 -14.82
C GLU A 39 16.69 11.10 -13.48
N SER A 40 15.68 10.22 -13.55
CA SER A 40 15.46 9.24 -12.49
C SER A 40 16.72 8.41 -12.38
N GLU A 41 17.57 8.71 -11.40
CA GLU A 41 18.79 7.96 -11.13
C GLU A 41 18.45 6.47 -11.09
N LEU A 42 19.06 5.69 -11.99
CA LEU A 42 18.82 4.26 -12.10
C LEU A 42 19.19 3.59 -10.78
N MET A 43 18.32 2.71 -10.28
CA MET A 43 18.63 1.98 -9.05
C MET A 43 19.78 1.03 -9.27
N THR A 44 20.66 0.92 -8.27
CA THR A 44 21.79 -0.01 -8.35
C THR A 44 21.36 -1.43 -8.03
N ALA A 45 22.16 -2.41 -8.47
CA ALA A 45 21.91 -3.80 -8.16
C ALA A 45 21.94 -4.05 -6.63
N GLU A 46 22.79 -3.33 -5.91
CA GLU A 46 22.93 -3.42 -4.45
C GLU A 46 21.68 -2.93 -3.71
N GLU A 47 21.02 -1.87 -4.20
CA GLU A 47 19.77 -1.38 -3.63
C GLU A 47 18.64 -2.41 -3.77
N ILE A 48 18.54 -3.02 -4.95
CA ILE A 48 17.56 -4.08 -5.24
C ILE A 48 17.84 -5.31 -4.36
N GLU A 49 19.10 -5.73 -4.28
CA GLU A 49 19.51 -6.87 -3.45
C GLU A 49 19.16 -6.65 -1.97
N ARG A 50 19.46 -5.47 -1.44
CA ARG A 50 19.13 -5.10 -0.06
C ARG A 50 17.63 -5.16 0.20
N GLY A 51 16.83 -4.58 -0.69
CA GLY A 51 15.37 -4.58 -0.57
C GLY A 51 14.78 -6.00 -0.59
N ILE A 52 15.25 -6.85 -1.50
CA ILE A 52 14.83 -8.26 -1.59
C ILE A 52 15.24 -9.01 -0.32
N ARG A 53 16.48 -8.85 0.14
CA ARG A 53 16.98 -9.53 1.34
C ARG A 53 16.15 -9.17 2.57
N CYS A 54 15.93 -7.87 2.79
CA CYS A 54 15.09 -7.40 3.90
C CYS A 54 13.66 -7.94 3.81
N LEU A 55 13.06 -7.99 2.62
CA LEU A 55 11.73 -8.57 2.44
C LEU A 55 11.68 -10.06 2.81
N MET A 56 12.74 -10.81 2.50
CA MET A 56 12.78 -12.26 2.74
C MET A 56 13.06 -12.62 4.19
N GLU A 57 13.81 -11.78 4.92
CA GLU A 57 14.22 -12.02 6.31
C GLU A 57 13.21 -11.50 7.36
N GLN A 58 12.29 -10.61 6.97
CA GLN A 58 11.36 -9.97 7.90
C GLN A 58 10.02 -10.72 8.04
N ASP A 59 9.94 -11.60 9.04
CA ASP A 59 8.71 -12.32 9.36
C ASP A 59 7.60 -11.43 9.96
N ASN A 60 7.97 -10.35 10.66
CA ASN A 60 7.02 -9.39 11.24
C ASN A 60 6.11 -8.75 10.17
N VAL A 61 6.67 -8.40 9.01
CA VAL A 61 5.90 -7.86 7.87
C VAL A 61 4.92 -8.90 7.36
N ARG A 62 5.34 -10.18 7.27
CA ARG A 62 4.48 -11.27 6.80
C ARG A 62 3.30 -11.51 7.72
N ASP A 63 3.52 -11.48 9.03
CA ASP A 63 2.45 -11.67 10.00
C ASP A 63 1.48 -10.49 10.00
N ARG A 64 1.99 -9.26 9.87
CA ARG A 64 1.15 -8.07 9.71
C ARG A 64 0.30 -8.12 8.44
N VAL A 65 0.87 -8.59 7.33
CA VAL A 65 0.14 -8.79 6.07
C VAL A 65 -0.99 -9.80 6.24
N LYS A 66 -0.76 -10.93 6.93
CA LYS A 66 -1.81 -11.92 7.20
C LYS A 66 -2.94 -11.32 8.06
N GLU A 67 -2.59 -10.58 9.11
CA GLU A 67 -3.56 -9.93 10.00
C GLU A 67 -4.44 -8.95 9.21
N ILE A 68 -3.84 -8.07 8.41
CA ILE A 68 -4.60 -7.10 7.62
C ILE A 68 -5.40 -7.79 6.53
N SER A 69 -4.86 -8.84 5.88
CA SER A 69 -5.61 -9.63 4.90
C SER A 69 -6.90 -10.20 5.47
N GLU A 70 -6.86 -10.76 6.69
CA GLU A 70 -8.05 -11.29 7.34
C GLU A 70 -9.06 -10.17 7.66
N LYS A 71 -8.59 -9.03 8.20
CA LYS A 71 -9.47 -7.88 8.46
C LYS A 71 -10.12 -7.35 7.18
N SER A 72 -9.37 -7.25 6.09
CA SER A 72 -9.89 -6.85 4.78
C SER A 72 -10.94 -7.84 4.27
N HIS A 73 -10.75 -9.14 4.50
CA HIS A 73 -11.72 -10.16 4.13
C HIS A 73 -13.02 -10.00 4.95
N VAL A 74 -12.92 -9.88 6.27
CA VAL A 74 -14.08 -9.67 7.17
C VAL A 74 -14.82 -8.37 6.86
N ALA A 75 -14.12 -7.29 6.50
CA ALA A 75 -14.76 -6.02 6.14
C ALA A 75 -15.70 -6.13 4.93
N LEU A 76 -15.43 -7.07 4.02
CA LEU A 76 -16.22 -7.31 2.81
C LEU A 76 -17.35 -8.33 2.99
N MET A 77 -17.32 -9.16 4.04
CA MET A 77 -18.38 -10.13 4.32
C MET A 77 -19.71 -9.46 4.70
N GLU A 78 -20.81 -10.21 4.66
CA GLU A 78 -22.11 -9.73 5.14
C GLU A 78 -22.01 -9.27 6.60
N GLY A 79 -22.52 -8.06 6.87
CA GLY A 79 -22.37 -7.40 8.17
C GLY A 79 -21.00 -6.74 8.42
N GLY A 80 -20.05 -6.90 7.51
CA GLY A 80 -18.74 -6.22 7.52
C GLY A 80 -18.85 -4.71 7.23
N SER A 81 -17.80 -3.96 7.58
CA SER A 81 -17.81 -2.50 7.51
C SER A 81 -17.94 -1.96 6.08
N SER A 82 -17.19 -2.52 5.11
CA SER A 82 -17.28 -2.12 3.70
C SER A 82 -18.60 -2.54 3.07
N HIS A 83 -19.10 -3.73 3.43
CA HIS A 83 -20.43 -4.19 3.02
C HIS A 83 -21.53 -3.23 3.50
N ALA A 84 -21.52 -2.87 4.80
CA ALA A 84 -22.48 -1.93 5.37
C ALA A 84 -22.38 -0.53 4.75
N ALA A 85 -21.16 -0.04 4.51
CA ALA A 85 -20.95 1.26 3.86
C ALA A 85 -21.51 1.30 2.43
N LEU A 86 -21.35 0.21 1.67
CA LEU A 86 -21.90 0.11 0.32
C LEU A 86 -23.43 0.08 0.31
N LEU A 87 -24.05 -0.69 1.21
CA LEU A 87 -25.52 -0.72 1.35
C LEU A 87 -26.06 0.67 1.68
N LYS A 88 -25.43 1.37 2.63
CA LYS A 88 -25.78 2.74 2.98
C LYS A 88 -25.65 3.67 1.78
N PHE A 89 -24.56 3.58 1.02
CA PHE A 89 -24.38 4.37 -0.19
C PHE A 89 -25.50 4.13 -1.21
N ILE A 90 -25.92 2.87 -1.43
CA ILE A 90 -27.02 2.54 -2.35
C ILE A 90 -28.34 3.13 -1.86
N GLU A 91 -28.64 3.03 -0.57
CA GLU A 91 -29.84 3.63 0.04
C GLU A 91 -29.84 5.16 -0.12
N ASP A 92 -28.71 5.81 0.18
CA ASP A 92 -28.53 7.25 0.04
C ASP A 92 -28.75 7.69 -1.42
N VAL A 93 -28.14 7.01 -2.38
CA VAL A 93 -28.31 7.31 -3.81
C VAL A 93 -29.77 7.13 -4.21
N THR A 94 -30.39 6.00 -3.86
CA THR A 94 -31.77 5.67 -4.26
C THR A 94 -32.78 6.68 -3.70
N THR A 95 -32.57 7.14 -2.47
CA THR A 95 -33.44 8.13 -1.80
C THR A 95 -33.32 9.51 -2.43
N ASN A 96 -32.13 9.90 -2.90
CA ASN A 96 -31.88 11.24 -3.45
C ASN A 96 -32.17 11.36 -4.96
N ILE A 97 -32.30 10.26 -5.69
CA ILE A 97 -32.62 10.27 -7.13
C ILE A 97 -34.11 9.99 -7.43
N SER A 98 -34.89 9.60 -6.42
CA SER A 98 -36.35 9.39 -6.53
C SER A 98 -37.10 10.70 -6.29
#